data_AF-A0A150IZA4-F1
#
_entry.id   AF-A0A150IZA4-F1
#
_cell.length_a   1.000
_cell.length_b   1.000
_cell.length_c   1.000
_cell.angle_alpha   90.00
_cell.angle_beta   90.00
_cell.angle_gamma   90.00
#
_symmetry.space_group_name_H-M   'P 1'
#
loop_
_entity.id
_entity.type
_entity.pdbx_description
1 polymer ?
#
loop_
_entity_poly.entity_id
_entity_poly.type
_entity_poly.pdbx_seq_one_letter_code
_entity_poly.pdbx_strand_id
1 'polypeptide(L)'
;MDINSSDKASRFVRFCDAFNIPILTFVDTPGYMPGLDQEHGGIIRHGAKLLYAYSEATVPLLTVIVRKAYGGAYIAMASKHLRADAVYALPTAEIAVMGPKGACEIVFRKEISEASNPAKKTDELSEDYKQKFANPYMAAARGYVDDVIDPKNLRTILINSLRVYHSKRELLPKKKHGIIPF
;
A
#
# COMPACT_ATOMS: atom_id res chain seq x y z
N MET A 1 8.39 2.29 5.61
CA MET A 1 7.73 1.97 6.88
C MET A 1 8.74 1.33 7.83
N ASP A 2 8.58 1.49 9.14
CA ASP A 2 9.49 0.96 10.17
C ASP A 2 8.67 0.68 11.46
N ILE A 3 9.33 0.23 12.52
CA ILE A 3 8.70 -0.05 13.81
C ILE A 3 7.88 1.16 14.32
N ASN A 4 8.53 2.32 14.37
CA ASN A 4 7.96 3.52 14.99
C ASN A 4 6.78 4.08 14.19
N SER A 5 6.91 4.13 12.86
CA SER A 5 5.82 4.57 11.98
C SER A 5 4.64 3.60 11.98
N SER A 6 4.90 2.29 12.11
CA SER A 6 3.83 1.29 12.21
C SER A 6 3.03 1.44 13.51
N ASP A 7 3.70 1.65 14.65
CA ASP A 7 3.04 1.92 15.93
C ASP A 7 2.26 3.24 15.92
N LYS A 8 2.88 4.30 15.38
CA LYS A 8 2.24 5.62 15.25
C LYS A 8 0.95 5.52 14.42
N ALA A 9 1.04 4.95 13.22
CA ALA A 9 -0.08 4.89 12.29
C ALA A 9 -1.19 3.96 12.81
N SER A 10 -0.84 2.78 13.34
CA SER A 10 -1.84 1.83 13.83
C SER A 10 -2.66 2.38 14.99
N ARG A 11 -2.03 3.08 15.94
CA ARG A 11 -2.75 3.73 17.04
C ARG A 11 -3.66 4.86 16.56
N PHE A 12 -3.19 5.66 15.59
CA PHE A 12 -3.99 6.73 14.99
C PHE A 12 -5.22 6.19 14.24
N VAL A 13 -5.04 5.16 13.41
CA VAL A 13 -6.13 4.51 12.67
C VAL A 13 -7.20 3.99 13.62
N ARG A 14 -6.82 3.28 14.68
CA ARG A 14 -7.78 2.75 15.66
C ARG A 14 -8.50 3.85 16.44
N PHE A 15 -7.83 4.96 16.73
CA PHE A 15 -8.49 6.13 17.33
C PHE A 15 -9.55 6.69 16.37
N CYS A 16 -9.20 6.93 15.11
CA CYS A 16 -10.15 7.44 14.13
C CYS A 16 -11.36 6.51 13.98
N ASP A 17 -11.14 5.20 13.88
CA ASP A 17 -12.21 4.21 13.78
C ASP A 17 -13.13 4.22 15.03
N ALA A 18 -12.55 4.22 16.23
CA ALA A 18 -13.31 4.24 17.48
C ALA A 18 -14.20 5.48 17.65
N PHE A 19 -13.83 6.60 17.02
CA PHE A 19 -14.57 7.86 17.08
C PHE A 19 -15.30 8.21 15.78
N ASN A 20 -15.50 7.24 14.88
CA ASN A 20 -16.25 7.41 13.63
C ASN A 20 -15.66 8.47 12.67
N ILE A 21 -14.34 8.65 12.68
CA ILE A 21 -13.64 9.61 11.84
C ILE A 21 -13.16 8.89 10.56
N PRO A 22 -13.59 9.32 9.36
CA PRO A 22 -13.10 8.78 8.09
C PRO A 22 -11.58 8.89 7.95
N ILE A 23 -10.96 7.91 7.31
CA ILE A 23 -9.51 7.85 7.13
C ILE A 23 -9.17 7.99 5.65
N LEU A 24 -8.31 8.96 5.35
CA LEU A 24 -7.75 9.20 4.03
C LEU A 24 -6.25 8.94 4.05
N THR A 25 -5.80 7.95 3.28
CA THR A 25 -4.42 7.47 3.26
C THR A 25 -3.73 7.85 1.95
N PHE A 26 -2.58 8.50 2.03
CA PHE A 26 -1.73 8.79 0.87
C PHE A 26 -0.53 7.85 0.85
N VAL A 27 -0.30 7.18 -0.28
CA VAL A 27 0.73 6.13 -0.42
C VAL A 27 1.86 6.61 -1.33
N ASP A 28 3.05 6.76 -0.74
CA ASP A 28 4.34 6.80 -1.45
C ASP A 28 5.38 6.09 -0.57
N THR A 29 5.40 4.76 -0.63
CA THR A 29 6.31 3.93 0.15
C THR A 29 6.99 2.84 -0.70
N PRO A 30 8.34 2.75 -0.65
CA PRO A 30 9.07 1.70 -1.36
C PRO A 30 9.12 0.37 -0.58
N GLY A 31 8.56 0.30 0.64
CA GLY A 31 8.65 -0.88 1.49
C GLY A 31 8.93 -0.58 2.96
N TYR A 32 9.29 -1.63 3.69
CA TYR A 32 9.81 -1.52 5.05
C TYR A 32 11.31 -1.20 5.04
N MET A 33 11.78 -0.49 6.07
CA MET A 33 13.18 -0.18 6.25
C MET A 33 13.95 -1.47 6.54
N PRO A 34 14.95 -1.84 5.71
CA PRO A 34 15.78 -2.99 5.99
C PRO A 34 16.74 -2.68 7.14
N GLY A 35 17.09 -3.69 7.94
CA GLY A 35 18.13 -3.56 8.95
C GLY A 35 17.98 -4.56 10.10
N LEU A 36 19.10 -4.99 10.67
CA LEU A 36 19.14 -5.94 11.79
C LEU A 36 18.35 -5.41 13.00
N ASP A 37 18.46 -4.11 13.27
CA ASP A 37 17.75 -3.45 14.37
C ASP A 37 16.23 -3.49 14.21
N GLN A 38 15.73 -3.46 12.96
CA GLN A 38 14.29 -3.59 12.69
C GLN A 38 13.82 -5.03 12.95
N GLU A 39 14.59 -6.03 12.49
CA GLU A 39 14.26 -7.44 12.70
C GLU A 39 14.30 -7.82 14.18
N HIS A 40 15.40 -7.51 14.87
CA HIS A 40 15.55 -7.76 16.31
C HIS A 40 14.58 -6.92 17.16
N GLY A 41 14.25 -5.71 16.72
CA GLY A 41 13.23 -4.88 17.33
C GLY A 41 11.80 -5.41 17.16
N GLY A 42 11.60 -6.42 16.31
CA GLY A 42 10.32 -7.07 16.08
C GLY A 42 9.44 -6.35 15.06
N ILE A 43 10.02 -5.89 13.95
CA ILE A 43 9.27 -5.24 12.87
C ILE A 43 8.06 -6.07 12.40
N ILE A 44 8.14 -7.40 12.46
CA ILE A 44 7.04 -8.30 12.11
C ILE A 44 5.77 -7.98 12.93
N ARG A 45 5.89 -7.97 14.27
CA ARG A 45 4.75 -7.69 15.16
C ARG A 45 4.33 -6.22 15.10
N HIS A 46 5.27 -5.29 14.95
CA HIS A 46 4.97 -3.86 14.83
C HIS A 46 4.26 -3.51 13.51
N GLY A 47 4.76 -3.99 12.37
CA GLY A 47 4.16 -3.81 11.05
C GLY A 47 2.77 -4.46 10.97
N ALA A 48 2.59 -5.62 11.59
CA ALA A 48 1.29 -6.30 11.67
C ALA A 48 0.21 -5.50 12.42
N LYS A 49 0.58 -4.59 13.33
CA LYS A 49 -0.39 -3.69 13.99
C LYS A 49 -1.12 -2.79 12.99
N LEU A 50 -0.42 -2.30 11.95
CA LEU A 50 -1.05 -1.45 10.95
C LEU A 50 -1.99 -2.24 10.04
N LEU A 51 -1.57 -3.45 9.64
CA LEU A 51 -2.44 -4.40 8.92
C LEU A 51 -3.72 -4.68 9.71
N TYR A 52 -3.56 -4.98 11.00
CA TYR A 52 -4.67 -5.24 11.91
C TYR A 52 -5.59 -4.01 12.04
N ALA A 53 -5.01 -2.82 12.25
CA ALA A 53 -5.77 -1.58 12.45
C ALA A 53 -6.66 -1.24 11.25
N TYR A 54 -6.14 -1.31 10.01
CA TYR A 54 -6.97 -1.09 8.83
C TYR A 54 -7.99 -2.22 8.59
N SER A 55 -7.60 -3.47 8.85
CA SER A 55 -8.52 -4.60 8.67
C SER A 55 -9.69 -4.60 9.65
N GLU A 56 -9.48 -4.08 10.86
CA GLU A 56 -10.51 -3.93 11.89
C GLU A 56 -11.41 -2.71 11.64
N ALA A 57 -10.88 -1.66 11.01
CA ALA A 57 -11.64 -0.42 10.81
C ALA A 57 -12.91 -0.63 9.98
N THR A 58 -13.97 0.08 10.37
CA THR A 58 -15.30 0.08 9.76
C THR A 58 -15.76 1.48 9.32
N VAL A 59 -15.04 2.53 9.72
CA VAL A 59 -15.20 3.87 9.14
C VAL A 59 -14.90 3.89 7.63
N PRO A 60 -15.32 4.94 6.91
CA PRO A 60 -14.91 5.11 5.52
C PRO A 60 -13.39 5.18 5.38
N LEU A 61 -12.84 4.34 4.51
CA LEU A 61 -11.41 4.21 4.20
C LEU A 61 -11.18 4.58 2.73
N LEU A 62 -10.51 5.69 2.48
CA LEU A 62 -10.11 6.12 1.15
C LEU A 62 -8.59 6.09 1.02
N THR A 63 -8.09 5.56 -0.09
CA THR A 63 -6.65 5.47 -0.35
C THR A 63 -6.30 6.15 -1.66
N VAL A 64 -5.22 6.92 -1.66
CA VAL A 64 -4.67 7.59 -2.84
C VAL A 64 -3.21 7.19 -2.99
N ILE A 65 -2.89 6.46 -4.06
CA ILE A 65 -1.54 6.07 -4.38
C ILE A 65 -0.91 7.21 -5.20
N VAL A 66 0.00 7.93 -4.57
CA VAL A 66 0.64 9.12 -5.15
C VAL A 66 1.79 8.70 -6.07
N ARG A 67 2.62 7.77 -5.59
CA ARG A 67 3.77 7.26 -6.34
C ARG A 67 4.07 5.82 -5.95
N LYS A 68 5.09 5.53 -5.13
CA LYS A 68 5.51 4.15 -4.88
C LYS A 68 4.55 3.41 -3.96
N ALA A 69 4.26 2.15 -4.29
CA ALA A 69 3.49 1.26 -3.46
C ALA A 69 3.98 -0.18 -3.68
N TYR A 70 4.98 -0.59 -2.93
CA TYR A 70 5.62 -1.90 -3.12
C TYR A 70 5.34 -2.91 -2.00
N GLY A 71 5.06 -4.14 -2.40
CA GLY A 71 5.02 -5.33 -1.54
C GLY A 71 4.12 -5.20 -0.31
N GLY A 72 4.62 -5.68 0.84
CA GLY A 72 3.85 -5.66 2.09
C GLY A 72 3.51 -4.24 2.58
N ALA A 73 4.28 -3.22 2.22
CA ALA A 73 3.99 -1.85 2.59
C ALA A 73 2.79 -1.28 1.81
N TYR A 74 2.64 -1.64 0.53
CA TYR A 74 1.40 -1.36 -0.23
C TYR A 74 0.18 -1.91 0.49
N ILE A 75 0.25 -3.19 0.90
CA ILE A 75 -0.86 -3.85 1.58
C ILE A 75 -1.21 -3.10 2.87
N ALA A 76 -0.19 -2.81 3.70
CA ALA A 76 -0.33 -2.15 4.99
C ALA A 76 -0.86 -0.71 4.92
N MET A 77 -0.72 -0.03 3.78
CA MET A 77 -1.19 1.34 3.56
C MET A 77 -2.64 1.37 3.05
N ALA A 78 -3.55 0.66 3.74
CA ALA A 78 -4.98 0.60 3.42
C ALA A 78 -5.27 0.20 1.96
N SER A 79 -4.71 -0.93 1.52
CA SER A 79 -5.04 -1.48 0.20
C SER A 79 -6.50 -1.95 0.11
N LYS A 80 -7.01 -2.15 -1.11
CA LYS A 80 -8.34 -2.76 -1.35
C LYS A 80 -8.49 -4.11 -0.65
N HIS A 81 -7.39 -4.85 -0.53
CA HIS A 81 -7.34 -6.15 0.15
C HIS A 81 -7.60 -6.06 1.66
N LEU A 82 -7.39 -4.88 2.26
CA LEU A 82 -7.74 -4.59 3.64
C LEU A 82 -9.06 -3.81 3.76
N ARG A 83 -9.96 -3.95 2.77
CA ARG A 83 -11.31 -3.37 2.77
C ARG A 83 -11.34 -1.85 2.67
N ALA A 84 -10.35 -1.24 2.02
CA ALA A 84 -10.49 0.15 1.60
C ALA A 84 -11.73 0.31 0.71
N ASP A 85 -12.56 1.29 1.00
CA ASP A 85 -13.83 1.50 0.29
C ASP A 85 -13.56 1.96 -1.14
N ALA A 86 -12.67 2.95 -1.29
CA ALA A 86 -12.17 3.40 -2.58
C ALA A 86 -10.65 3.59 -2.58
N VAL A 87 -10.01 3.14 -3.67
CA VAL A 87 -8.58 3.24 -3.92
C VAL A 87 -8.38 3.95 -5.25
N TYR A 88 -7.75 5.12 -5.22
CA TYR A 88 -7.39 5.89 -6.40
C TYR A 88 -5.88 5.85 -6.61
N ALA A 89 -5.46 5.85 -7.87
CA ALA A 89 -4.05 6.01 -8.22
C ALA A 89 -3.85 7.27 -9.06
N LEU A 90 -2.74 7.98 -8.83
CA LEU A 90 -2.28 9.01 -9.76
C LEU A 90 -1.55 8.35 -10.93
N PRO A 91 -1.40 9.01 -12.10
CA PRO A 91 -0.65 8.46 -13.23
C PRO A 91 0.83 8.16 -12.90
N THR A 92 1.35 8.80 -11.85
CA THR A 92 2.70 8.60 -11.30
C THR A 92 2.82 7.40 -10.36
N ALA A 93 1.72 6.70 -10.08
CA ALA A 93 1.71 5.57 -9.16
C ALA A 93 2.49 4.38 -9.72
N GLU A 94 3.33 3.78 -8.89
CA GLU A 94 4.10 2.59 -9.17
C GLU A 94 3.70 1.49 -8.18
N ILE A 95 2.92 0.50 -8.64
CA ILE A 95 2.37 -0.58 -7.80
C ILE A 95 3.01 -1.89 -8.22
N ALA A 96 3.77 -2.52 -7.32
CA ALA A 96 4.53 -3.73 -7.64
C ALA A 96 4.70 -4.65 -6.43
N VAL A 97 4.99 -5.93 -6.69
CA VAL A 97 5.24 -6.93 -5.64
C VAL A 97 6.50 -6.64 -4.83
N MET A 98 7.51 -6.06 -5.48
CA MET A 98 8.73 -5.54 -4.87
C MET A 98 9.30 -4.44 -5.76
N GLY A 99 10.40 -3.80 -5.32
CA GLY A 99 11.08 -2.80 -6.15
C GLY A 99 11.49 -3.36 -7.52
N PRO A 100 11.23 -2.65 -8.64
CA PRO A 100 11.48 -3.15 -10.00
C PRO A 100 12.88 -3.71 -10.23
N LYS A 101 13.90 -3.03 -9.69
CA LYS A 101 15.29 -3.48 -9.78
C LYS A 101 15.51 -4.85 -9.11
N GLY A 102 15.04 -5.00 -7.87
CA GLY A 102 15.13 -6.26 -7.14
C GLY A 102 14.33 -7.39 -7.80
N ALA A 103 13.18 -7.07 -8.40
CA ALA A 103 12.41 -8.03 -9.18
C ALA A 103 13.20 -8.52 -10.41
N CYS A 104 13.82 -7.60 -11.16
CA CYS A 104 14.60 -7.94 -12.35
C CYS A 104 15.85 -8.76 -12.02
N GLU A 105 16.55 -8.44 -10.94
CA GLU A 105 17.73 -9.20 -10.47
C GLU A 105 17.40 -10.67 -10.15
N ILE A 106 16.14 -10.96 -9.77
CA ILE A 106 15.66 -12.32 -9.51
C ILE A 106 15.16 -12.98 -10.81
N VAL A 107 14.25 -12.32 -11.53
CA VAL A 107 13.56 -12.89 -12.71
C VAL A 107 14.51 -13.06 -13.88
N PHE A 108 15.36 -12.07 -14.15
CA PHE A 108 16.29 -12.04 -15.28
C PHE A 108 17.73 -12.34 -14.85
N ARG A 109 17.91 -13.02 -13.71
CA ARG A 109 19.24 -13.32 -13.14
C ARG A 109 20.23 -13.87 -14.16
N LYS A 110 19.79 -14.84 -14.96
CA LYS A 110 20.61 -15.48 -16.00
C LYS A 110 21.00 -14.49 -17.11
N GLU A 111 20.02 -13.79 -17.67
CA GLU A 111 20.23 -12.81 -18.76
C GLU A 111 21.14 -11.67 -18.32
N ILE A 112 21.00 -11.20 -17.07
CA ILE A 112 21.87 -10.17 -16.50
C ILE A 112 23.30 -10.69 -16.33
N SER A 113 23.46 -11.94 -15.84
CA SER A 113 24.78 -12.53 -15.62
C SER A 113 25.56 -12.85 -16.90
N GLU A 114 24.86 -13.14 -17.99
CA GLU A 114 25.44 -13.47 -19.30
C GLU A 114 25.68 -12.20 -20.16
N ALA A 115 25.20 -11.03 -19.72
CA ALA A 115 25.37 -9.78 -20.45
C ALA A 115 26.80 -9.24 -20.35
N SER A 116 27.27 -8.60 -21.42
CA SER A 116 28.58 -7.92 -21.45
C SER A 116 28.68 -6.76 -20.46
N ASN A 117 27.55 -6.14 -20.12
CA ASN A 117 27.45 -5.13 -19.08
C ASN A 117 26.20 -5.40 -18.21
N PRO A 118 26.35 -6.18 -17.12
CA PRO A 118 25.24 -6.56 -16.25
C PRO A 118 24.51 -5.37 -15.62
N ALA A 119 25.24 -4.30 -15.26
CA ALA A 119 24.65 -3.11 -14.66
C ALA A 119 23.71 -2.39 -15.65
N LYS A 120 24.21 -2.12 -16.86
CA LYS A 120 23.40 -1.50 -17.92
C LYS A 120 22.19 -2.36 -18.27
N LYS A 121 22.38 -3.68 -18.38
CA LYS A 121 21.30 -4.62 -18.67
C LYS A 121 20.23 -4.64 -17.57
N THR A 122 20.64 -4.55 -16.31
CA THR A 122 19.73 -4.48 -15.16
C THR A 122 18.88 -3.22 -15.22
N ASP A 123 19.48 -2.07 -15.53
CA ASP A 123 18.76 -0.79 -15.63
C ASP A 123 17.76 -0.80 -16.79
N GLU A 124 18.15 -1.31 -17.96
CA GLU A 124 17.25 -1.49 -19.12
C GLU A 124 16.04 -2.38 -18.78
N LEU A 125 16.29 -3.55 -18.19
CA LEU A 125 15.24 -4.47 -17.78
C LEU A 125 14.35 -3.88 -16.68
N SER A 126 14.92 -3.12 -15.75
CA SER A 126 14.17 -2.46 -14.67
C SER A 126 13.22 -1.40 -15.19
N GLU A 127 13.63 -0.64 -16.20
CA GLU A 127 12.78 0.37 -16.84
C GLU A 127 11.66 -0.28 -17.66
N ASP A 128 11.98 -1.31 -18.44
CA ASP A 128 10.98 -2.10 -19.17
C ASP A 128 9.97 -2.75 -18.21
N TYR A 129 10.44 -3.30 -17.08
CA TYR A 129 9.58 -3.87 -16.05
C TYR A 129 8.66 -2.82 -15.42
N LYS A 130 9.17 -1.61 -15.15
CA LYS A 130 8.34 -0.52 -14.63
C LYS A 130 7.21 -0.17 -15.59
N GLN A 131 7.54 0.02 -16.86
CA GLN A 131 6.57 0.41 -17.88
C GLN A 131 5.51 -0.67 -18.09
N LYS A 132 5.89 -1.95 -18.11
CA LYS A 132 4.97 -3.06 -18.36
C LYS A 132 4.16 -3.49 -17.14
N PHE A 133 4.78 -3.54 -15.96
CA PHE A 133 4.21 -4.22 -14.79
C PHE A 133 3.94 -3.30 -13.61
N ALA A 134 4.78 -2.28 -13.38
CA ALA A 134 4.66 -1.45 -12.19
C ALA A 134 3.73 -0.24 -12.37
N ASN A 135 3.13 -0.03 -13.54
CA ASN A 135 2.19 1.07 -13.78
C ASN A 135 0.83 0.85 -13.06
N PRO A 136 0.03 1.90 -12.82
CA PRO A 136 -1.21 1.77 -12.05
C PRO A 136 -2.32 1.03 -12.80
N TYR A 137 -2.25 0.97 -14.12
CA TYR A 137 -3.25 0.34 -14.97
C TYR A 137 -3.29 -1.18 -14.77
N MET A 138 -2.17 -1.81 -14.41
CA MET A 138 -2.14 -3.24 -14.06
C MET A 138 -2.96 -3.57 -12.81
N ALA A 139 -2.94 -2.68 -11.81
CA ALA A 139 -3.75 -2.82 -10.60
C ALA A 139 -5.22 -2.46 -10.87
N ALA A 140 -5.47 -1.43 -11.69
CA ALA A 140 -6.82 -1.03 -12.09
C ALA A 140 -7.54 -2.12 -12.91
N ALA A 141 -6.84 -2.77 -13.85
CA ALA A 141 -7.38 -3.88 -14.64
C ALA A 141 -7.81 -5.08 -13.80
N ARG A 142 -7.31 -5.20 -12.55
CA ARG A 142 -7.68 -6.24 -11.59
C ARG A 142 -8.72 -5.78 -10.56
N GLY A 143 -9.14 -4.53 -10.61
CA GLY A 143 -10.07 -3.94 -9.63
C GLY A 143 -9.44 -3.68 -8.25
N TYR A 144 -8.10 -3.66 -8.14
CA TYR A 144 -7.42 -3.32 -6.88
C TYR A 144 -7.30 -1.80 -6.68
N VAL A 145 -7.40 -1.06 -7.79
CA VAL A 145 -7.55 0.38 -7.86
C VAL A 145 -8.86 0.63 -8.59
N ASP A 146 -9.72 1.48 -8.02
CA ASP A 146 -11.04 1.79 -8.57
C ASP A 146 -10.92 2.72 -9.80
N ASP A 147 -9.98 3.67 -9.78
CA ASP A 147 -9.73 4.56 -10.92
C ASP A 147 -8.30 5.16 -10.90
N VAL A 148 -7.78 5.48 -12.10
CA VAL A 148 -6.54 6.24 -12.29
C VAL A 148 -6.91 7.67 -12.67
N ILE A 149 -6.65 8.62 -11.76
CA ILE A 149 -7.27 9.94 -11.80
C ILE A 149 -6.26 11.07 -12.00
N ASP A 150 -6.66 12.13 -12.70
CA ASP A 150 -5.85 13.35 -12.80
C ASP A 150 -5.70 14.00 -11.40
N PRO A 151 -4.47 14.31 -10.94
CA PRO A 151 -4.23 14.99 -9.66
C PRO A 151 -5.09 16.25 -9.44
N LYS A 152 -5.45 16.98 -10.51
CA LYS A 152 -6.30 18.18 -10.44
C LYS A 152 -7.73 17.88 -9.99
N ASN A 153 -8.24 16.68 -10.28
CA ASN A 153 -9.59 16.25 -9.94
C ASN A 153 -9.67 15.57 -8.56
N LEU A 154 -8.52 15.27 -7.95
CA LEU A 154 -8.40 14.47 -6.73
C LEU A 154 -9.31 14.95 -5.61
N ARG A 155 -9.29 16.25 -5.29
CA ARG A 155 -10.12 16.81 -4.20
C ARG A 155 -11.61 16.59 -4.44
N THR A 156 -12.08 16.85 -5.66
CA THR A 156 -13.50 16.70 -6.02
C THR A 156 -13.93 15.24 -5.90
N ILE A 157 -13.09 14.32 -6.39
CA ILE A 157 -13.34 12.87 -6.31
C ILE A 157 -13.44 12.44 -4.84
N LEU A 158 -12.46 12.80 -4.01
CA LEU A 158 -12.46 12.42 -2.59
C LEU A 158 -13.68 12.94 -1.82
N ILE A 159 -14.11 14.18 -2.08
CA ILE A 159 -15.33 14.74 -1.47
C ILE A 159 -16.56 13.91 -1.87
N ASN A 160 -16.67 13.54 -3.15
CA ASN A 160 -17.78 12.73 -3.63
C ASN A 160 -17.75 11.32 -3.03
N SER A 161 -16.58 10.68 -2.95
CA SER A 161 -16.42 9.37 -2.30
C SER A 161 -16.85 9.42 -0.84
N LEU A 162 -16.40 10.44 -0.08
CA LEU A 162 -16.80 10.62 1.32
C LEU A 162 -18.32 10.81 1.47
N ARG A 163 -18.97 11.53 0.54
CA ARG A 163 -20.45 11.66 0.54
C ARG A 163 -21.14 10.31 0.35
N VAL A 164 -20.65 9.48 -0.58
CA VAL A 164 -21.19 8.14 -0.82
C VAL A 164 -21.01 7.24 0.40
N TYR A 165 -19.84 7.25 1.01
CA TYR A 165 -19.52 6.37 2.14
C TYR A 165 -19.92 6.93 3.52
N HIS A 166 -20.47 8.15 3.61
CA HIS A 166 -20.90 8.73 4.90
C HIS A 166 -21.93 7.85 5.62
N SER A 167 -22.78 7.14 4.87
CA SER A 167 -23.76 6.20 5.43
C SER A 167 -23.26 4.76 5.55
N LYS A 168 -21.95 4.51 5.41
CA LYS A 168 -21.35 3.17 5.53
C LYS A 168 -21.77 2.52 6.86
N ARG A 169 -22.14 1.24 6.78
CA ARG A 169 -22.41 0.36 7.91
C ARG A 169 -21.76 -0.97 7.63
N GLU A 170 -20.86 -1.39 8.49
CA GLU A 170 -20.12 -2.62 8.30
C GLU A 170 -20.06 -3.40 9.61
N LEU A 171 -20.30 -4.70 9.55
CA LEU A 171 -20.35 -5.57 10.71
C LEU A 171 -19.14 -6.50 10.72
N LEU A 172 -18.52 -6.63 11.89
CA LEU A 172 -17.46 -7.60 12.14
C LEU A 172 -18.02 -8.85 12.84
N PRO A 173 -17.31 -10.00 12.77
CA PRO A 173 -17.67 -11.18 13.54
C PRO A 173 -17.79 -10.90 15.05
N LYS A 174 -18.83 -11.44 15.68
CA LYS A 174 -19.09 -11.27 17.13
C LYS A 174 -17.92 -11.81 17.96
N LYS A 175 -17.37 -10.97 18.84
CA LYS A 175 -16.28 -11.30 19.78
C LYS A 175 -16.30 -10.30 20.94
N LYS A 176 -15.63 -10.62 22.06
CA LYS A 176 -15.43 -9.64 23.15
C LYS A 176 -14.54 -8.49 22.69
N HIS A 177 -13.41 -8.83 22.09
CA HIS A 177 -12.47 -7.96 21.40
C HIS A 177 -11.55 -8.86 20.56
N GLY A 178 -10.76 -8.29 19.64
CA GLY A 178 -9.70 -9.05 18.98
C GLY A 178 -8.39 -9.07 19.77
N ILE A 179 -7.35 -9.68 19.19
CA ILE A 179 -6.02 -9.82 19.76
C ILE A 179 -5.03 -9.23 18.74
N ILE A 180 -4.86 -7.91 18.81
CA ILE A 180 -3.86 -7.21 18.01
C ILE A 180 -2.44 -7.66 18.44
N PRO A 181 -1.44 -7.69 17.54
CA PRO A 181 -0.05 -7.90 17.95
C PRO A 181 0.43 -6.83 18.96
N PHE A 182 1.26 -7.22 19.93
CA PHE A 182 1.78 -6.33 20.98
C PHE A 182 3.28 -6.11 20.85
#